data_AF-A0A7C7WKH5-F1
#
_entry.id   AF-A0A7C7WKH5-F1
#
_cell.length_a   1.000
_cell.length_b   1.000
_cell.length_c   1.000
_cell.angle_alpha   90.00
_cell.angle_beta   90.00
_cell.angle_gamma   90.00
#
_symmetry.space_group_name_H-M   'P 1'
#
loop_
_entity.id
_entity.type
_entity.pdbx_description
1 polymer ?
#
loop_
_entity_poly.entity_id
_entity_poly.type
_entity_poly.pdbx_seq_one_letter_code
_entity_poly.pdbx_strand_id
1 'polypeptide(L)'
;MVVVSGLSNRGLVSTNEGGGVHTRAHGGWLSGVLPKRTEGADIEAGKTIDQYAADTLGADTSLRSLELTTESNFTVGNCENGYSCTYQNSTSWRTATTPLPHERDPRVVFQRLFGDGGSVEARLAQMQTDRSILDSVTESIGRLERRLGLRDRTSVEEYLDAVREIERRIQRAEQSNATTPLPTVEQPSGVPDDYDEHVSLLFEMLVLAYQADVTRVSCTQMARELSGRTYPNIGVPEAHHSVSHHQLDPHNIEQYTKINTHQMSLFAGMVERMHN
;
A
#
# COMPACT_ATOMS: atom_id res chain seq x y z
N MET A 1 -6.15 -22.71 -7.67
CA MET A 1 -5.18 -21.90 -6.92
C MET A 1 -3.79 -22.48 -7.12
N VAL A 2 -2.84 -21.69 -7.61
CA VAL A 2 -1.42 -22.11 -7.67
C VAL A 2 -0.75 -21.57 -6.41
N VAL A 3 -0.19 -22.46 -5.57
CA VAL A 3 0.58 -22.08 -4.39
C VAL A 3 2.06 -22.29 -4.72
N VAL A 4 2.82 -21.20 -4.77
CA VAL A 4 4.27 -21.26 -4.93
C VAL A 4 4.88 -21.31 -3.52
N SER A 5 5.59 -22.40 -3.21
CA SER A 5 6.21 -22.64 -1.90
C SER A 5 7.71 -22.91 -2.02
N GLY A 6 8.43 -22.98 -0.89
CA GLY A 6 9.88 -23.19 -0.87
C GLY A 6 10.72 -21.97 -1.26
N LEU A 7 10.10 -20.78 -1.34
CA LEU A 7 10.82 -19.53 -1.56
C LEU A 7 11.46 -19.04 -0.26
N SER A 8 12.67 -18.47 -0.36
CA SER A 8 13.37 -17.87 0.76
C SER A 8 14.03 -16.57 0.33
N ASN A 9 13.81 -15.50 1.09
CA ASN A 9 14.41 -14.19 0.83
C ASN A 9 15.77 -14.05 1.55
N ARG A 10 16.72 -14.94 1.23
CA ARG A 10 18.03 -14.99 1.91
C ARG A 10 18.84 -13.71 1.74
N GLY A 11 18.57 -12.92 0.69
CA GLY A 11 19.23 -11.64 0.43
C GLY A 11 19.02 -10.61 1.53
N LEU A 12 17.95 -10.70 2.32
CA LEU A 12 17.69 -9.78 3.44
C LEU A 12 18.47 -10.13 4.71
N VAL A 13 19.00 -11.34 4.78
CA VAL A 13 19.82 -11.81 5.90
C VAL A 13 21.25 -11.29 5.71
N SER A 14 21.51 -10.07 6.16
CA SER A 14 22.87 -9.53 6.23
C SER A 14 23.58 -10.04 7.47
N THR A 15 24.65 -10.82 7.30
CA THR A 15 25.53 -11.27 8.38
C THR A 15 26.41 -10.14 8.93
N ASN A 16 26.53 -9.04 8.19
CA ASN A 16 27.47 -7.96 8.47
C ASN A 16 26.78 -6.70 9.02
N GLU A 17 25.44 -6.71 9.14
CA GLU A 17 24.67 -5.60 9.68
C GLU A 17 23.82 -6.06 10.87
N GLY A 18 24.23 -5.63 12.07
CA GLY A 18 23.46 -5.83 13.29
C GLY A 18 22.28 -4.84 13.39
N GLY A 19 21.16 -5.30 13.98
CA GLY A 19 19.93 -4.52 14.15
C GLY A 19 19.06 -4.41 12.89
N GLY A 20 17.92 -3.74 13.01
CA GLY A 20 17.05 -3.44 11.86
C GLY A 20 16.38 -4.66 11.23
N VAL A 21 16.22 -5.76 11.97
CA VAL A 21 15.78 -7.04 11.38
C VAL A 21 14.33 -6.95 10.87
N HIS A 22 13.47 -6.23 11.59
CA HIS A 22 12.08 -6.02 11.20
C HIS A 22 11.99 -5.09 9.99
N THR A 23 12.77 -4.02 10.01
CA THR A 23 12.81 -3.02 8.95
C THR A 23 13.34 -3.59 7.64
N ARG A 24 14.40 -4.40 7.72
CA ARG A 24 14.95 -5.11 6.56
C ARG A 24 13.99 -6.15 6.03
N ALA A 25 13.41 -6.96 6.90
CA ALA A 25 12.44 -8.00 6.52
C ALA A 25 11.26 -7.38 5.78
N HIS A 26 10.69 -6.31 6.34
CA HIS A 26 9.56 -5.58 5.75
C HIS A 26 9.94 -4.89 4.43
N GLY A 27 10.97 -4.04 4.44
CA GLY A 27 11.34 -3.23 3.28
C GLY A 27 11.81 -4.05 2.08
N GLY A 28 12.40 -5.22 2.32
CA GLY A 28 12.88 -6.11 1.27
C GLY A 28 11.94 -7.26 0.91
N TRP A 29 10.78 -7.40 1.59
CA TRP A 29 9.91 -8.56 1.49
C TRP A 29 9.51 -8.89 0.05
N LEU A 30 9.02 -7.89 -0.68
CA LEU A 30 8.51 -8.04 -2.06
C LEU A 30 9.55 -7.72 -3.14
N SER A 31 10.72 -7.17 -2.79
CA SER A 31 11.78 -6.82 -3.75
C SER A 31 12.91 -7.85 -3.77
N GLY A 32 13.13 -8.58 -2.68
CA GLY A 32 14.30 -9.45 -2.53
C GLY A 32 15.63 -8.69 -2.31
N VAL A 33 15.57 -7.37 -2.16
CA VAL A 33 16.73 -6.48 -2.04
C VAL A 33 16.88 -6.04 -0.60
N LEU A 34 18.09 -6.18 -0.05
CA LEU A 34 18.43 -5.66 1.27
C LEU A 34 18.27 -4.13 1.26
N PRO A 35 17.39 -3.54 2.09
CA PRO A 35 17.25 -2.10 2.16
C PRO A 35 18.58 -1.46 2.57
N LYS A 36 18.92 -0.34 1.95
CA LYS A 36 20.10 0.44 2.31
C LYS A 36 19.97 0.93 3.73
N ARG A 37 21.00 0.66 4.53
CA ARG A 37 21.12 1.17 5.90
C ARG A 37 21.31 2.69 5.88
N THR A 38 20.21 3.41 6.08
CA THR A 38 20.19 4.87 6.22
C THR A 38 19.01 5.31 7.09
N GLU A 39 19.23 6.38 7.86
CA GLU A 39 18.18 7.11 8.59
C GLU A 39 17.77 8.40 7.85
N GLY A 40 18.42 8.70 6.72
CA GLY A 40 18.25 9.91 5.93
C GLY A 40 17.27 9.76 4.77
N ALA A 41 17.27 10.76 3.88
CA ALA A 41 16.40 10.81 2.70
C ALA A 41 16.88 9.93 1.53
N ASP A 42 18.09 9.38 1.60
CA ASP A 42 18.72 8.57 0.55
C ASP A 42 18.36 7.08 0.64
N ILE A 43 17.07 6.82 0.88
CA ILE A 43 16.45 5.49 1.03
C ILE A 43 16.52 4.67 -0.27
N GLU A 44 16.69 3.36 -0.14
CA GLU A 44 16.74 2.43 -1.27
C GLU A 44 16.37 1.01 -0.82
N ALA A 45 15.34 0.38 -1.41
CA ALA A 45 14.90 -0.99 -1.09
C ALA A 45 14.55 -1.85 -2.32
N GLY A 46 14.71 -1.32 -3.54
CA GLY A 46 14.41 -2.03 -4.79
C GLY A 46 12.93 -1.95 -5.20
N LYS A 47 12.66 -2.14 -6.50
CA LYS A 47 11.28 -2.23 -7.02
C LYS A 47 10.65 -3.56 -6.59
N THR A 48 9.40 -3.52 -6.14
CA THR A 48 8.70 -4.70 -5.61
C THR A 48 7.93 -5.47 -6.68
N ILE A 49 7.71 -6.77 -6.46
CA ILE A 49 7.06 -7.67 -7.43
C ILE A 49 5.64 -7.26 -7.82
N ASP A 50 4.86 -6.71 -6.87
CA ASP A 50 3.54 -6.14 -7.14
C ASP A 50 3.66 -4.97 -8.13
N GLN A 51 4.73 -4.18 -8.06
CA GLN A 51 4.93 -3.05 -8.95
C GLN A 51 5.43 -3.47 -10.34
N TYR A 52 6.13 -4.59 -10.47
CA TYR A 52 6.36 -5.22 -11.77
C TYR A 52 5.04 -5.74 -12.37
N ALA A 53 4.15 -6.33 -11.56
CA ALA A 53 2.82 -6.73 -12.02
C ALA A 53 1.99 -5.51 -12.44
N ALA A 54 2.05 -4.41 -11.67
CA ALA A 54 1.32 -3.18 -11.93
C ALA A 54 1.76 -2.47 -13.23
N ASP A 55 3.03 -2.59 -13.63
CA ASP A 55 3.49 -2.09 -14.95
C ASP A 55 2.72 -2.72 -16.11
N THR A 56 2.31 -3.98 -15.96
CA THR A 56 1.66 -4.76 -17.01
C THR A 56 0.14 -4.76 -16.85
N LEU A 57 -0.34 -5.14 -15.67
CA LEU A 57 -1.77 -5.34 -15.38
C LEU A 57 -2.48 -4.03 -15.09
N GLY A 58 -1.77 -3.04 -14.54
CA GLY A 58 -2.30 -1.70 -14.23
C GLY A 58 -2.23 -0.71 -15.40
N ALA A 59 -1.79 -1.17 -16.58
CA ALA A 59 -1.67 -0.33 -17.77
C ALA A 59 -3.03 0.10 -18.34
N ASP A 60 -4.11 -0.63 -18.03
CA ASP A 60 -5.45 -0.37 -18.56
C ASP A 60 -6.46 0.03 -17.48
N THR A 61 -6.07 0.08 -16.20
CA THR A 61 -6.96 0.38 -15.06
C THR A 61 -6.78 1.82 -14.58
N SER A 62 -7.79 2.43 -13.95
CA SER A 62 -7.68 3.83 -13.48
C SER A 62 -6.67 4.01 -12.35
N LEU A 63 -6.50 3.01 -11.49
CA LEU A 63 -5.42 2.90 -10.51
C LEU A 63 -4.46 1.79 -10.92
N ARG A 64 -3.18 2.14 -11.07
CA ARG A 64 -2.12 1.18 -11.41
C ARG A 64 -1.93 0.10 -10.33
N SER A 65 -2.02 0.48 -9.07
CA SER A 65 -2.02 -0.42 -7.91
C SER A 65 -2.72 0.24 -6.71
N LEU A 66 -3.09 -0.58 -5.72
CA LEU A 66 -3.72 -0.13 -4.47
C LEU A 66 -2.99 -0.69 -3.24
N GLU A 67 -2.39 0.19 -2.46
CA GLU A 67 -1.62 -0.15 -1.25
C GLU A 67 -2.46 0.11 0.01
N LEU A 68 -2.71 -0.93 0.82
CA LEU A 68 -3.63 -0.90 1.97
C LEU A 68 -2.94 -1.37 3.25
N THR A 69 -3.28 -0.79 4.39
CA THR A 69 -2.75 -1.20 5.70
C THR A 69 -3.76 -1.07 6.81
N THR A 70 -3.63 -1.87 7.88
CA THR A 70 -4.47 -1.77 9.08
C THR A 70 -3.85 -0.92 10.18
N GLU A 71 -2.64 -0.38 9.98
CA GLU A 71 -1.88 0.40 10.97
C GLU A 71 -1.46 1.78 10.43
N SER A 72 -1.22 2.73 11.33
CA SER A 72 -0.90 4.11 10.96
C SER A 72 0.48 4.22 10.33
N ASN A 73 0.61 5.00 9.26
CA ASN A 73 1.87 5.25 8.55
C ASN A 73 2.62 6.50 9.00
N PHE A 74 2.22 7.11 10.12
CA PHE A 74 2.79 8.39 10.57
C PHE A 74 4.13 8.29 11.32
N THR A 75 4.75 7.11 11.41
CA THR A 75 6.05 7.02 12.07
C THR A 75 7.12 7.62 11.15
N VAL A 76 7.74 8.72 11.59
CA VAL A 76 8.79 9.45 10.87
C VAL A 76 10.08 9.38 11.67
N GLY A 77 11.21 9.34 10.98
CA GLY A 77 12.54 9.30 11.57
C GLY A 77 13.13 7.89 11.55
N ASN A 78 13.62 7.45 12.70
CA ASN A 78 14.34 6.20 12.86
C ASN A 78 13.46 5.20 13.61
N CYS A 79 13.10 4.10 12.95
CA CYS A 79 12.25 3.06 13.54
C CYS A 79 13.06 1.87 14.07
N GLU A 80 14.26 1.62 13.54
CA GLU A 80 15.25 0.71 14.11
C GLU A 80 16.66 1.19 13.76
N ASN A 81 17.61 1.04 14.68
CA ASN A 81 19.00 1.51 14.57
C ASN A 81 19.61 1.45 13.16
N GLY A 82 19.77 2.60 12.51
CA GLY A 82 20.35 2.73 11.17
C GLY A 82 19.35 2.66 10.02
N TYR A 83 18.04 2.62 10.28
CA TYR A 83 17.01 2.44 9.26
C TYR A 83 15.84 3.44 9.37
N SER A 84 15.53 4.07 8.25
CA SER A 84 14.40 4.96 8.06
C SER A 84 13.07 4.23 8.28
N CYS A 85 12.13 4.89 8.97
CA CYS A 85 10.77 4.40 9.16
C CYS A 85 10.02 4.11 7.86
N THR A 86 10.43 4.71 6.74
CA THR A 86 9.87 4.44 5.42
C THR A 86 9.86 2.95 5.08
N TYR A 87 10.92 2.24 5.45
CA TYR A 87 11.04 0.80 5.20
C TYR A 87 10.07 -0.04 6.03
N GLN A 88 9.48 0.48 7.12
CA GLN A 88 8.40 -0.14 7.89
C GLN A 88 7.00 0.37 7.51
N ASN A 89 6.92 1.52 6.85
CA ASN A 89 5.66 2.13 6.44
C ASN A 89 5.18 1.65 5.07
N SER A 90 6.10 1.17 4.22
CA SER A 90 5.81 0.76 2.85
C SER A 90 6.44 -0.59 2.52
N THR A 91 5.60 -1.59 2.25
CA THR A 91 6.01 -2.88 1.65
C THR A 91 6.03 -2.86 0.13
N SER A 92 5.47 -1.82 -0.51
CA SER A 92 5.39 -1.65 -1.97
C SER A 92 6.23 -0.47 -2.43
N TRP A 93 7.05 -0.66 -3.46
CA TRP A 93 8.03 0.31 -3.97
C TRP A 93 7.99 0.36 -5.51
N ARG A 94 7.62 1.52 -6.05
CA ARG A 94 7.47 1.76 -7.51
C ARG A 94 8.82 1.64 -8.23
N THR A 95 9.87 2.13 -7.60
CA THR A 95 11.27 2.09 -8.06
C THR A 95 12.16 1.69 -6.89
N ALA A 96 13.48 1.66 -7.08
CA ALA A 96 14.40 1.38 -5.99
C ALA A 96 14.33 2.40 -4.84
N THR A 97 13.90 3.64 -5.10
CA THR A 97 13.93 4.77 -4.16
C THR A 97 12.55 5.36 -3.88
N THR A 98 11.50 4.92 -4.58
CA THR A 98 10.15 5.48 -4.48
C THR A 98 9.19 4.51 -3.78
N PRO A 99 9.03 4.61 -2.44
CA PRO A 99 8.03 3.85 -1.70
C PRO A 99 6.61 4.31 -2.03
N LEU A 100 5.64 3.41 -1.94
CA LEU A 100 4.22 3.74 -2.06
C LEU A 100 3.56 3.77 -0.67
N PRO A 101 2.97 4.91 -0.25
CA PRO A 101 2.25 5.00 1.02
C PRO A 101 1.04 4.08 1.01
N HIS A 102 0.84 3.33 2.10
CA HIS A 102 -0.35 2.50 2.26
C HIS A 102 -1.47 3.36 2.87
N GLU A 103 -2.71 3.12 2.46
CA GLU A 103 -3.87 3.79 3.06
C GLU A 103 -4.54 2.88 4.08
N ARG A 104 -4.92 3.45 5.23
CA ARG A 104 -5.66 2.73 6.29
C ARG A 104 -7.12 3.09 6.36
N ASP A 105 -7.52 4.28 5.92
CA ASP A 105 -8.88 4.80 6.09
C ASP A 105 -9.75 4.32 4.93
N PRO A 106 -10.72 3.41 5.16
CA PRO A 106 -11.63 2.92 4.12
C PRO A 106 -12.38 4.05 3.41
N ARG A 107 -12.65 5.17 4.08
CA ARG A 107 -13.29 6.35 3.47
C ARG A 107 -12.39 7.01 2.44
N VAL A 108 -11.09 7.14 2.74
CA VAL A 108 -10.10 7.68 1.81
C VAL A 108 -9.89 6.73 0.64
N VAL A 109 -9.86 5.41 0.89
CA VAL A 109 -9.84 4.40 -0.17
C VAL A 109 -11.08 4.52 -1.06
N PHE A 110 -12.27 4.58 -0.47
CA PHE A 110 -13.52 4.75 -1.20
C PHE A 110 -13.50 5.99 -2.10
N GLN A 111 -13.09 7.14 -1.56
CA GLN A 111 -12.93 8.37 -2.34
C GLN A 111 -11.92 8.22 -3.47
N ARG A 112 -10.83 7.46 -3.26
CA ARG A 112 -9.85 7.15 -4.30
C ARG A 112 -10.44 6.24 -5.39
N LEU A 113 -11.33 5.31 -5.06
CA LEU A 113 -11.95 4.42 -6.04
C LEU A 113 -13.10 5.11 -6.80
N PHE A 114 -13.97 5.80 -6.07
CA PHE A 114 -15.29 6.24 -6.54
C PHE A 114 -15.51 7.75 -6.52
N GLY A 115 -14.60 8.53 -5.96
CA GLY A 115 -14.77 9.97 -5.72
C GLY A 115 -15.61 10.26 -4.47
N ASP A 116 -15.94 11.54 -4.25
CA ASP A 116 -16.64 12.03 -3.05
C ASP A 116 -18.16 11.70 -2.99
N GLY A 117 -18.60 10.63 -3.67
CA GLY A 117 -20.01 10.19 -3.59
C GLY A 117 -21.04 11.15 -4.19
N GLY A 118 -20.61 12.02 -5.12
CA GLY A 118 -21.49 12.93 -5.88
C GLY A 118 -22.10 12.29 -7.13
N SER A 119 -22.97 13.02 -7.83
CA SER A 119 -23.49 12.57 -9.14
C SER A 119 -22.34 12.39 -10.14
N VAL A 120 -22.55 11.58 -11.18
CA VAL A 120 -21.57 11.39 -12.26
C VAL A 120 -21.15 12.75 -12.86
N GLU A 121 -22.08 13.70 -12.97
CA GLU A 121 -21.80 15.06 -13.44
C GLU A 121 -20.87 15.83 -12.49
N ALA A 122 -21.08 15.75 -11.18
CA ALA A 122 -20.20 16.39 -10.20
C ALA A 122 -18.79 15.80 -10.25
N ARG A 123 -18.68 14.48 -10.43
CA ARG A 123 -17.40 13.78 -10.61
C ARG A 123 -16.68 14.23 -11.88
N LEU A 124 -17.39 14.31 -13.01
CA LEU A 124 -16.83 14.78 -14.28
C LEU A 124 -16.39 16.26 -14.20
N ALA A 125 -17.16 17.12 -13.53
CA ALA A 125 -16.79 18.52 -13.34
C ALA A 125 -15.52 18.68 -12.47
N GLN A 126 -15.37 17.85 -11.43
CA GLN A 126 -14.15 17.82 -10.62
C GLN A 126 -12.96 17.35 -11.44
N MET A 127 -13.10 16.28 -12.23
CA MET A 127 -12.04 15.77 -13.12
C MET A 127 -11.56 16.81 -14.13
N GLN A 128 -12.48 17.58 -14.73
CA GLN A 128 -12.14 18.68 -15.64
C GLN A 128 -11.35 19.78 -14.92
N THR A 129 -11.72 20.10 -13.69
CA THR A 129 -11.02 21.09 -12.85
C THR A 129 -9.61 20.60 -12.51
N ASP A 130 -9.48 19.35 -12.08
CA ASP A 130 -8.19 18.73 -11.74
C ASP A 130 -7.25 18.71 -12.94
N ARG A 131 -7.76 18.38 -14.14
CA ARG A 131 -6.97 18.41 -15.38
C ARG A 131 -6.43 19.81 -15.70
N SER A 132 -7.28 20.84 -15.58
CA SER A 132 -6.86 22.24 -15.79
C SER A 132 -5.75 22.66 -14.82
N ILE A 133 -5.83 22.23 -13.56
CA ILE A 133 -4.80 22.48 -12.55
C ILE A 133 -3.49 21.76 -12.92
N LEU A 134 -3.57 20.49 -13.32
CA LEU A 134 -2.40 19.70 -13.70
C LEU A 134 -1.70 20.28 -14.94
N ASP A 135 -2.46 20.70 -15.95
CA ASP A 135 -1.93 21.38 -17.15
C ASP A 135 -1.12 22.63 -16.75
N SER A 136 -1.65 23.44 -15.83
CA SER A 136 -0.98 24.65 -15.31
C SER A 136 0.29 24.33 -14.49
N VAL A 137 0.26 23.26 -13.68
CA VAL A 137 1.40 22.79 -12.89
C VAL A 137 2.51 22.26 -13.80
N THR A 138 2.16 21.42 -14.78
CA THR A 138 3.11 20.85 -15.75
C THR A 138 3.81 21.95 -16.56
N GLU A 139 3.07 22.96 -17.02
CA GLU A 139 3.67 24.11 -17.74
C GLU A 139 4.62 24.93 -16.84
N SER A 140 4.25 25.10 -15.57
CA SER A 140 5.07 25.80 -14.57
C SER A 140 6.36 25.06 -14.25
N ILE A 141 6.31 23.72 -14.19
CA ILE A 141 7.47 22.90 -13.94
C ILE A 141 8.41 22.88 -15.14
N GLY A 142 7.91 22.82 -16.38
CA GLY A 142 8.77 22.94 -17.56
C GLY A 142 9.54 24.27 -17.62
N ARG A 143 8.99 25.35 -17.05
CA ARG A 143 9.74 26.61 -16.83
C ARG A 143 10.81 26.48 -15.75
N LEU A 144 10.53 25.74 -14.67
CA LEU A 144 11.43 25.53 -13.54
C LEU A 144 12.61 24.62 -13.90
N GLU A 145 12.39 23.50 -14.59
CA GLU A 145 13.44 22.53 -15.00
C GLU A 145 14.57 23.20 -15.78
N ARG A 146 14.24 24.19 -16.62
CA ARG A 146 15.21 24.98 -17.39
C ARG A 146 16.18 25.79 -16.52
N ARG A 147 15.85 25.99 -15.25
CA ARG A 147 16.62 26.78 -14.28
C ARG A 147 17.27 25.93 -13.18
N LEU A 148 16.92 24.64 -13.08
CA LEU A 148 17.42 23.76 -12.04
C LEU A 148 18.76 23.10 -12.40
N GLY A 149 19.58 22.89 -11.37
CA GLY A 149 20.79 22.06 -11.44
C GLY A 149 20.46 20.57 -11.49
N LEU A 150 21.45 19.74 -11.84
CA LEU A 150 21.26 18.30 -12.08
C LEU A 150 20.60 17.55 -10.90
N ARG A 151 20.95 17.87 -9.66
CA ARG A 151 20.41 17.20 -8.47
C ARG A 151 18.92 17.49 -8.24
N ASP A 152 18.51 18.74 -8.44
CA ASP A 152 17.12 19.15 -8.23
C ASP A 152 16.20 18.65 -9.35
N ARG A 153 16.75 18.43 -10.55
CA ARG A 153 15.99 17.84 -11.66
C ARG A 153 15.47 16.45 -11.34
N THR A 154 16.25 15.60 -10.67
CA THR A 154 15.79 14.24 -10.32
C THR A 154 14.56 14.28 -9.41
N SER A 155 14.53 15.16 -8.39
CA SER A 155 13.34 15.31 -7.53
C SER A 155 12.14 15.88 -8.29
N VAL A 156 12.36 16.77 -9.26
CA VAL A 156 11.31 17.30 -10.12
C VAL A 156 10.80 16.26 -11.11
N GLU A 157 11.66 15.40 -11.64
CA GLU A 157 11.30 14.27 -12.49
C GLU A 157 10.40 13.28 -11.75
N GLU A 158 10.73 12.92 -10.50
CA GLU A 158 9.87 12.09 -9.66
C GLU A 158 8.48 12.71 -9.42
N TYR A 159 8.45 14.04 -9.20
CA TYR A 159 7.20 14.77 -9.05
C TYR A 159 6.39 14.80 -10.36
N LEU A 160 7.02 15.06 -11.50
CA LEU A 160 6.36 15.04 -12.81
C LEU A 160 5.82 13.65 -13.17
N ASP A 161 6.53 12.61 -12.79
CA ASP A 161 6.05 11.24 -12.93
C ASP A 161 4.78 10.98 -12.11
N ALA A 162 4.70 11.51 -10.89
CA ALA A 162 3.49 11.46 -10.07
C ALA A 162 2.34 12.26 -10.70
N VAL A 163 2.61 13.46 -11.24
CA VAL A 163 1.62 14.29 -11.96
C VAL A 163 1.06 13.56 -13.18
N ARG A 164 1.94 12.97 -14.02
CA ARG A 164 1.53 12.18 -15.20
C ARG A 164 0.69 10.97 -14.84
N GLU A 165 0.90 10.38 -13.67
CA GLU A 165 0.08 9.27 -13.19
C GLU A 165 -1.34 9.74 -12.83
N ILE A 166 -1.46 10.93 -12.21
CA ILE A 166 -2.76 11.54 -11.92
C ILE A 166 -3.48 11.89 -13.23
N GLU A 167 -2.80 12.48 -14.21
CA GLU A 167 -3.39 12.78 -15.53
C GLU A 167 -3.90 11.50 -16.23
N ARG A 168 -3.08 10.44 -16.26
CA ARG A 168 -3.47 9.14 -16.82
C ARG A 168 -4.68 8.55 -16.11
N ARG A 169 -4.73 8.66 -14.78
CA ARG A 169 -5.88 8.23 -13.97
C ARG A 169 -7.15 8.99 -14.33
N ILE A 170 -7.08 10.31 -14.48
CA ILE A 170 -8.23 11.13 -14.89
C ILE A 170 -8.74 10.70 -16.26
N GLN A 171 -7.85 10.60 -17.25
CA GLN A 171 -8.20 10.19 -18.62
C GLN A 171 -8.87 8.80 -18.65
N ARG A 172 -8.35 7.83 -17.88
CA ARG A 172 -8.93 6.48 -17.79
C ARG A 172 -10.27 6.47 -17.08
N ALA A 173 -10.42 7.25 -16.01
CA ALA A 173 -11.68 7.36 -15.30
C ALA A 173 -12.77 8.01 -16.17
N GLU A 174 -12.43 9.01 -17.00
CA GLU A 174 -13.34 9.59 -18.00
C GLU A 174 -13.80 8.54 -19.03
N GLN A 175 -12.90 7.67 -19.50
CA GLN A 175 -13.25 6.59 -20.43
C GLN A 175 -14.12 5.51 -19.79
N SER A 176 -13.80 5.09 -18.55
CA SER A 176 -14.48 4.01 -17.84
C SER A 176 -15.89 4.39 -17.36
N ASN A 177 -16.08 5.64 -16.89
CA ASN A 177 -17.38 6.14 -16.43
C ASN A 177 -18.45 6.18 -17.53
N ALA A 178 -18.06 6.12 -18.81
CA ALA A 178 -19.01 6.07 -19.93
C ALA A 178 -19.63 4.68 -20.15
N THR A 179 -19.03 3.61 -19.59
CA THR A 179 -19.37 2.22 -19.92
C THR A 179 -19.76 1.33 -18.74
N THR A 180 -19.41 1.69 -17.50
CA THR A 180 -19.66 0.84 -16.33
C THR A 180 -20.35 1.64 -15.22
N PRO A 181 -21.64 1.36 -14.91
CA PRO A 181 -22.29 1.96 -13.75
C PRO A 181 -21.56 1.54 -12.47
N LEU A 182 -21.19 2.51 -11.63
CA LEU A 182 -20.61 2.21 -10.32
C LEU A 182 -21.67 1.53 -9.45
N PRO A 183 -21.32 0.50 -8.68
CA PRO A 183 -22.23 -0.08 -7.72
C PRO A 183 -22.65 0.99 -6.69
N THR A 184 -23.92 1.00 -6.32
CA THR A 184 -24.44 1.87 -5.25
C THR A 184 -23.91 1.36 -3.92
N VAL A 185 -22.72 1.81 -3.52
CA VAL A 185 -22.06 1.42 -2.28
C VAL A 185 -22.11 2.60 -1.30
N GLU A 186 -22.46 2.31 -0.06
CA GLU A 186 -22.44 3.31 1.02
C GLU A 186 -20.99 3.69 1.35
N GLN A 187 -20.72 4.99 1.42
CA GLN A 187 -19.38 5.47 1.75
C GLN A 187 -19.06 5.15 3.22
N PRO A 188 -17.90 4.51 3.52
CA PRO A 188 -17.50 4.26 4.90
C PRO A 188 -17.31 5.55 5.70
N SER A 189 -17.63 5.51 6.99
CA SER A 189 -17.46 6.66 7.90
C SER A 189 -16.00 6.96 8.23
N GLY A 190 -15.12 5.95 8.14
CA GLY A 190 -13.70 6.08 8.45
C GLY A 190 -13.10 4.74 8.87
N VAL A 191 -12.06 4.82 9.71
CA VAL A 191 -11.41 3.68 10.35
C VAL A 191 -12.27 3.16 11.52
N PRO A 192 -12.77 1.91 11.50
CA PRO A 192 -13.45 1.32 12.65
C PRO A 192 -12.51 1.07 13.83
N ASP A 193 -13.08 1.01 15.04
CA ASP A 193 -12.34 0.63 16.25
C ASP A 193 -12.03 -0.88 16.29
N ASP A 194 -12.97 -1.70 15.82
CA ASP A 194 -12.81 -3.15 15.75
C ASP A 194 -11.88 -3.56 14.59
N TYR A 195 -10.96 -4.48 14.86
CA TYR A 195 -9.96 -4.92 13.89
C TYR A 195 -10.57 -5.72 12.75
N ASP A 196 -11.52 -6.60 13.05
CA ASP A 196 -12.11 -7.52 12.08
C ASP A 196 -13.01 -6.73 11.13
N GLU A 197 -13.75 -5.75 11.65
CA GLU A 197 -14.51 -4.78 10.88
C GLU A 197 -13.57 -3.93 10.00
N HIS A 198 -12.47 -3.42 10.55
CA HIS A 198 -11.51 -2.60 9.79
C HIS A 198 -10.89 -3.38 8.62
N VAL A 199 -10.42 -4.59 8.86
CA VAL A 199 -9.87 -5.47 7.80
C VAL A 199 -10.96 -5.81 6.78
N SER A 200 -12.18 -6.14 7.24
CA SER A 200 -13.28 -6.50 6.36
C SER A 200 -13.68 -5.35 5.44
N LEU A 201 -13.73 -4.11 5.94
CA LEU A 201 -14.00 -2.93 5.12
C LEU A 201 -12.89 -2.65 4.09
N LEU A 202 -11.62 -2.77 4.48
CA LEU A 202 -10.51 -2.62 3.51
C LEU A 202 -10.56 -3.69 2.42
N PHE A 203 -10.90 -4.93 2.79
CA PHE A 203 -11.11 -6.01 1.83
C PHE A 203 -12.34 -5.81 0.96
N GLU A 204 -13.43 -5.27 1.48
CA GLU A 204 -14.59 -4.89 0.68
C GLU A 204 -14.22 -3.83 -0.37
N MET A 205 -13.46 -2.80 0.02
CA MET A 205 -12.95 -1.80 -0.91
C MET A 205 -12.07 -2.43 -2.00
N LEU A 206 -11.23 -3.41 -1.64
CA LEU A 206 -10.41 -4.12 -2.60
C LEU A 206 -11.24 -4.96 -3.58
N VAL A 207 -12.26 -5.68 -3.08
CA VAL A 207 -13.19 -6.46 -3.91
C VAL A 207 -13.93 -5.55 -4.88
N LEU A 208 -14.45 -4.42 -4.41
CA LEU A 208 -15.13 -3.43 -5.25
C LEU A 208 -14.18 -2.83 -6.29
N ALA A 209 -12.92 -2.56 -5.93
CA ALA A 209 -11.91 -2.08 -6.87
C ALA A 209 -11.65 -3.08 -7.99
N TYR A 210 -11.66 -4.38 -7.68
CA TYR A 210 -11.52 -5.45 -8.67
C TYR A 210 -12.78 -5.62 -9.53
N GLN A 211 -13.97 -5.62 -8.92
CA GLN A 211 -15.24 -5.75 -9.64
C GLN A 211 -15.48 -4.59 -10.62
N ALA A 212 -15.10 -3.37 -10.23
CA ALA A 212 -15.19 -2.18 -11.06
C ALA A 212 -14.00 -1.98 -12.02
N ASP A 213 -13.05 -2.93 -12.08
CA ASP A 213 -11.79 -2.86 -12.84
C ASP A 213 -11.01 -1.55 -12.62
N VAL A 214 -11.12 -1.00 -11.41
CA VAL A 214 -10.42 0.23 -10.99
C VAL A 214 -8.93 -0.07 -10.81
N THR A 215 -8.59 -1.25 -10.31
CA THR A 215 -7.21 -1.78 -10.29
C THR A 215 -7.23 -3.29 -10.45
N ARG A 216 -6.08 -3.89 -10.81
CA ARG A 216 -5.88 -5.34 -10.84
C ARG A 216 -4.75 -5.80 -9.91
N VAL A 217 -4.12 -4.86 -9.21
CA VAL A 217 -2.94 -5.13 -8.37
C VAL A 217 -3.12 -4.43 -7.02
N SER A 218 -2.87 -5.14 -5.93
CA SER A 218 -2.86 -4.57 -4.58
C SER A 218 -1.75 -5.16 -3.73
N CYS A 219 -1.25 -4.35 -2.80
CA CYS A 219 -0.41 -4.79 -1.68
C CYS A 219 -1.15 -4.45 -0.39
N THR A 220 -1.58 -5.46 0.37
CA THR A 220 -2.33 -5.25 1.62
C THR A 220 -1.57 -5.81 2.81
N GLN A 221 -1.34 -4.97 3.80
CA GLN A 221 -0.64 -5.29 5.03
C GLN A 221 -1.60 -5.34 6.23
N MET A 222 -1.88 -6.54 6.73
CA MET A 222 -2.84 -6.74 7.82
C MET A 222 -2.28 -6.46 9.22
N ALA A 223 -0.95 -6.40 9.35
CA ALA A 223 -0.21 -5.95 10.53
C ALA A 223 1.25 -5.64 10.14
N ARG A 224 1.91 -4.75 10.89
CA ARG A 224 3.33 -4.42 10.80
C ARG A 224 4.17 -5.44 11.56
N GLU A 225 5.44 -5.55 11.15
CA GLU A 225 6.46 -6.35 11.84
C GLU A 225 6.60 -6.04 13.34
N LEU A 226 6.45 -4.76 13.70
CA LEU A 226 6.52 -4.27 15.08
C LEU A 226 5.13 -3.98 15.68
N SER A 227 4.07 -4.62 15.17
CA SER A 227 2.71 -4.34 15.64
C SER A 227 2.54 -4.67 17.13
N GLY A 228 2.21 -3.65 17.92
CA GLY A 228 1.85 -3.79 19.33
C GLY A 228 0.40 -4.25 19.55
N ARG A 229 -0.35 -4.58 18.48
CA ARG A 229 -1.76 -4.94 18.55
C ARG A 229 -1.97 -6.23 19.35
N THR A 230 -3.03 -6.26 20.14
CA THR A 230 -3.53 -7.45 20.84
C THR A 230 -4.83 -7.93 20.18
N TYR A 231 -5.22 -9.17 20.40
CA TYR A 231 -6.42 -9.79 19.81
C TYR A 231 -7.29 -10.47 20.89
N PRO A 232 -7.89 -9.69 21.81
CA PRO A 232 -8.68 -10.24 22.91
C PRO A 232 -9.95 -10.96 22.43
N ASN A 233 -10.49 -10.59 21.26
CA ASN A 233 -11.65 -11.24 20.63
C ASN A 233 -11.41 -12.74 20.32
N ILE A 234 -10.16 -13.13 20.08
CA ILE A 234 -9.75 -14.54 19.87
C ILE A 234 -8.94 -15.08 21.05
N GLY A 235 -8.98 -14.40 22.20
CA GLY A 235 -8.32 -14.83 23.44
C GLY A 235 -6.81 -14.64 23.48
N VAL A 236 -6.25 -13.70 22.71
CA VAL A 236 -4.81 -13.37 22.71
C VAL A 236 -4.60 -11.95 23.25
N PRO A 237 -4.42 -11.76 24.57
CA PRO A 237 -4.20 -10.44 25.17
C PRO A 237 -2.78 -9.90 24.97
N GLU A 238 -1.81 -10.73 24.60
CA GLU A 238 -0.43 -10.32 24.35
C GLU A 238 -0.28 -9.57 23.02
N ALA A 239 0.75 -8.72 22.93
CA ALA A 239 1.06 -7.99 21.70
C ALA A 239 1.57 -8.95 20.61
N HIS A 240 1.09 -8.77 19.38
CA HIS A 240 1.44 -9.57 18.20
C HIS A 240 2.95 -9.70 18.02
N HIS A 241 3.66 -8.58 18.05
CA HIS A 241 5.12 -8.57 17.93
C HIS A 241 5.81 -9.41 19.02
N SER A 242 5.34 -9.32 20.28
CA SER A 242 5.96 -10.05 21.38
C SER A 242 5.81 -11.56 21.22
N VAL A 243 4.64 -12.05 20.80
CA VAL A 243 4.40 -13.49 20.63
C VAL A 243 5.06 -14.06 19.37
N SER A 244 5.39 -13.24 18.37
CA SER A 244 6.14 -13.70 17.18
C SER A 244 7.60 -14.05 17.51
N HIS A 245 8.19 -13.43 18.55
CA HIS A 245 9.47 -13.82 19.15
C HIS A 245 9.32 -15.04 20.07
N HIS A 246 8.62 -16.08 19.61
CA HIS A 246 8.16 -17.18 20.45
C HIS A 246 9.29 -18.03 21.07
N GLN A 247 10.52 -18.02 20.55
CA GLN A 247 11.68 -18.75 21.11
C GLN A 247 11.42 -20.26 21.37
N LEU A 248 10.57 -20.88 20.55
CA LEU A 248 10.07 -22.25 20.74
C LEU A 248 9.25 -22.49 22.02
N ASP A 249 8.83 -21.43 22.71
CA ASP A 249 7.88 -21.52 23.81
C ASP A 249 6.50 -21.98 23.31
N PRO A 250 5.93 -23.07 23.86
CA PRO A 250 4.65 -23.60 23.40
C PRO A 250 3.47 -22.62 23.52
N HIS A 251 3.43 -21.80 24.58
CA HIS A 251 2.34 -20.83 24.78
C HIS A 251 2.39 -19.74 23.70
N ASN A 252 3.56 -19.15 23.46
CA ASN A 252 3.71 -18.13 22.42
C ASN A 252 3.43 -18.69 21.02
N ILE A 253 3.84 -19.92 20.72
CA ILE A 253 3.50 -20.59 19.46
C ILE A 253 1.99 -20.73 19.32
N GLU A 254 1.28 -21.12 20.38
CA GLU A 254 -0.18 -21.23 20.35
C GLU A 254 -0.84 -19.87 20.08
N GLN A 255 -0.42 -18.81 20.80
CA GLN A 255 -0.97 -17.46 20.60
C GLN A 255 -0.69 -16.94 19.19
N TYR A 256 0.54 -17.08 18.69
CA TYR A 256 0.90 -16.65 17.34
C TYR A 256 0.15 -17.44 16.26
N THR A 257 -0.08 -18.73 16.49
CA THR A 257 -0.90 -19.58 15.60
C THR A 257 -2.35 -19.10 15.56
N LYS A 258 -2.94 -18.72 16.69
CA LYS A 258 -4.30 -18.14 16.74
C LYS A 258 -4.39 -16.85 15.92
N ILE A 259 -3.43 -15.94 16.08
CA ILE A 259 -3.39 -14.68 15.31
C ILE A 259 -3.28 -14.96 13.81
N ASN A 260 -2.33 -15.80 13.39
CA ASN A 260 -2.14 -16.13 11.98
C ASN A 260 -3.38 -16.80 11.38
N THR A 261 -4.00 -17.73 12.11
CA THR A 261 -5.22 -18.42 11.67
C THR A 261 -6.38 -17.42 11.52
N HIS A 262 -6.51 -16.48 12.45
CA HIS A 262 -7.53 -15.43 12.39
C HIS A 262 -7.33 -14.48 11.21
N GLN A 263 -6.12 -14.00 10.97
CA GLN A 263 -5.84 -13.14 9.82
C GLN A 263 -6.09 -13.87 8.48
N MET A 264 -5.74 -15.17 8.41
CA MET A 264 -6.03 -15.98 7.23
C MET A 264 -7.54 -16.25 7.06
N SER A 265 -8.33 -16.31 8.13
CA SER A 265 -9.80 -16.47 8.02
C SER A 265 -10.45 -15.21 7.42
N LEU A 266 -9.98 -14.02 7.80
CA LEU A 266 -10.43 -12.75 7.21
C LEU A 266 -10.09 -12.67 5.72
N PHE A 267 -8.88 -13.09 5.34
CA PHE A 267 -8.47 -13.19 3.94
C PHE A 267 -9.31 -14.20 3.16
N ALA A 268 -9.57 -15.38 3.73
CA ALA A 268 -10.44 -16.38 3.12
C ALA A 268 -11.85 -15.82 2.86
N GLY A 269 -12.43 -15.09 3.82
CA GLY A 269 -13.72 -14.43 3.65
C GLY A 269 -13.74 -13.38 2.53
N MET A 270 -12.63 -12.67 2.29
CA MET A 270 -12.50 -11.81 1.11
C MET A 270 -12.51 -12.63 -0.19
N VAL A 271 -11.72 -13.70 -0.26
CA VAL A 271 -11.63 -14.55 -1.46
C VAL A 271 -12.98 -15.20 -1.78
N GLU A 272 -13.75 -15.63 -0.77
CA GLU A 272 -15.11 -16.14 -0.94
C GLU A 272 -16.04 -15.08 -1.52
N ARG A 273 -15.95 -13.82 -1.05
CA ARG A 273 -16.71 -12.70 -1.62
C ARG A 273 -16.37 -12.40 -3.08
N MET A 274 -15.15 -12.68 -3.54
CA MET A 274 -14.78 -12.51 -4.95
C MET A 274 -15.38 -13.58 -5.88
N HIS A 275 -15.77 -14.74 -5.35
CA HIS A 275 -16.37 -15.82 -6.14
C HIS A 275 -17.87 -15.65 -6.35
N ASN A 276 -18.53 -14.89 -5.47
CA ASN A 276 -19.98 -14.64 -5.50
C ASN A 276 -20.30 -13.33 -6.21
#